data_AF-A0A0S7XUZ8-F1
#
_entry.id   AF-A0A0S7XUZ8-F1
#
_cell.length_a   1.000
_cell.length_b   1.000
_cell.length_c   1.000
_cell.angle_alpha   90.00
_cell.angle_beta   90.00
_cell.angle_gamma   90.00
#
_symmetry.space_group_name_H-M   'P 1'
#
loop_
_entity.id
_entity.type
_entity.pdbx_description
1 polymer ?
#
loop_
_entity_poly.entity_id
_entity_poly.type
_entity_poly.pdbx_seq_one_letter_code
_entity_poly.pdbx_strand_id
1 'polypeptide(L)' 'MEQIFNATEINVGFHSDGYRIDKTAAPMNRYTKWEVLPGNRWCNPRPVCFDSLPQQGWFAKDRFDWDKISIPQEKSIV' A
#
# COMPACT_ATOMS: atom_id res chain seq x y z
N MET A 1 1.55 18.62 -7.29
CA MET A 1 1.25 17.50 -8.20
C MET A 1 1.70 16.25 -7.49
N GLU A 2 0.79 15.31 -7.20
CA GLU A 2 1.23 14.00 -6.72
C GLU A 2 2.02 13.34 -7.85
N GLN A 3 3.27 13.02 -7.57
CA GLN A 3 4.15 12.40 -8.56
C GLN A 3 3.73 10.95 -8.70
N ILE A 4 3.33 10.58 -9.92
CA ILE A 4 2.89 9.24 -10.28
C ILE A 4 4.09 8.51 -10.90
N PHE A 5 4.37 7.30 -10.42
CA PHE A 5 5.52 6.51 -10.84
C PHE A 5 5.09 5.22 -11.55
N ASN A 6 6.06 4.57 -12.21
CA ASN A 6 5.91 3.21 -12.70
C ASN A 6 6.23 2.17 -11.62
N ALA A 7 5.63 0.98 -11.72
CA ALA A 7 5.84 -0.13 -10.78
C ALA A 7 7.32 -0.51 -10.62
N THR A 8 8.12 -0.39 -11.69
CA THR A 8 9.55 -0.68 -11.69
C THR A 8 10.34 0.30 -10.82
N GLU A 9 9.89 1.55 -10.74
CA GLU A 9 10.54 2.65 -10.00
C GLU A 9 10.18 2.62 -8.51
N ILE A 10 9.11 1.91 -8.12
CA ILE A 10 8.66 1.82 -6.74
C ILE A 10 9.47 0.77 -5.97
N ASN A 11 10.03 1.18 -4.83
CA ASN A 11 10.52 0.24 -3.81
C ASN A 11 9.45 -0.06 -2.76
N VAL A 12 8.78 0.97 -2.25
CA VAL A 12 7.62 0.84 -1.38
C VAL A 12 6.55 1.82 -1.86
N GLY A 13 5.30 1.37 -2.01
CA GLY A 13 4.24 2.21 -2.56
C GLY A 13 2.93 1.47 -2.80
N PHE A 14 1.90 2.20 -3.19
CA PHE A 14 0.57 1.66 -3.46
C PHE A 14 -0.04 2.23 -4.74
N HIS A 15 -1.00 1.50 -5.28
CA HIS A 15 -1.84 1.89 -6.42
C HIS A 15 -3.30 1.95 -5.96
N SER A 16 -4.09 2.92 -6.45
CA SER A 16 -5.50 3.11 -6.07
C SER A 16 -6.37 1.87 -6.27
N ASP A 17 -6.00 1.03 -7.24
CA ASP A 17 -6.70 -0.23 -7.58
C ASP A 17 -6.47 -1.36 -6.55
N GLY A 18 -5.88 -1.04 -5.39
CA GLY A 18 -5.67 -1.99 -4.31
C GLY A 18 -4.36 -2.76 -4.38
N TYR A 19 -3.37 -2.32 -5.16
CA TYR A 19 -2.07 -2.97 -5.20
C TYR A 19 -1.06 -2.30 -4.27
N ARG A 20 -0.17 -3.10 -3.68
CA ARG A 20 0.98 -2.64 -2.92
C ARG A 20 2.26 -3.28 -3.43
N ILE A 21 3.32 -2.48 -3.48
CA ILE A 21 4.69 -2.92 -3.67
C ILE A 21 5.44 -2.62 -2.38
N ASP A 22 6.13 -3.63 -1.85
CA ASP A 22 7.06 -3.48 -0.74
C ASP A 22 8.26 -4.42 -0.96
N LYS A 23 9.25 -3.94 -1.73
CA LYS A 23 10.47 -4.72 -2.04
C LYS A 23 11.35 -4.95 -0.80
N THR A 24 11.08 -4.27 0.31
CA THR A 24 11.78 -4.45 1.59
C THR A 24 11.18 -5.58 2.42
N ALA A 25 9.93 -5.97 2.13
CA ALA A 25 9.27 -7.08 2.78
C ALA A 25 9.78 -8.45 2.29
N ALA A 26 9.38 -9.50 3.01
CA ALA A 26 9.63 -10.89 2.62
C ALA A 26 9.08 -11.17 1.20
N PRO A 27 9.70 -12.10 0.43
CA PRO A 27 9.34 -12.34 -0.98
C PRO A 27 7.85 -12.49 -1.26
N MET A 28 7.10 -13.19 -0.39
CA MET A 28 5.66 -13.40 -0.55
C MET A 28 4.81 -12.14 -0.33
N ASN A 29 5.37 -11.11 0.32
CA ASN A 29 4.67 -9.86 0.65
C ASN A 29 5.11 -8.70 -0.26
N ARG A 30 6.03 -8.93 -1.20
CA ARG A 30 6.56 -7.87 -2.06
C ARG A 30 5.51 -7.25 -2.96
N TYR A 31 4.63 -8.08 -3.51
CA TYR A 31 3.57 -7.66 -4.41
C TYR A 31 2.28 -8.25 -3.92
N THR A 32 1.38 -7.39 -3.47
CA THR A 32 0.12 -7.84 -2.88
C THR A 32 -1.04 -7.04 -3.46
N LYS A 33 -2.16 -7.74 -3.69
CA LYS A 33 -3.45 -7.13 -3.96
C LYS A 33 -4.30 -7.20 -2.70
N TRP A 34 -4.97 -6.10 -2.41
CA TRP A 34 -5.78 -5.89 -1.23
C TRP A 34 -7.18 -5.49 -1.66
N GLU A 35 -8.15 -5.83 -0.82
CA GLU A 35 -9.49 -5.30 -0.92
C GLU A 35 -9.51 -3.93 -0.22
N VAL A 36 -9.86 -2.88 -0.96
CA VAL A 36 -9.95 -1.51 -0.44
C VAL A 36 -11.41 -1.24 -0.06
N LEU A 37 -11.69 -1.29 1.24
CA LEU A 37 -12.99 -0.98 1.82
C LEU A 37 -13.15 0.54 2.02
N PRO A 38 -14.40 1.04 2.14
CA PRO A 38 -14.67 2.44 2.45
C PRO A 38 -13.88 2.96 3.66
N GLY A 39 -13.44 4.22 3.58
CA GLY A 39 -12.61 4.83 4.63
C GLY A 39 -11.13 4.42 4.57
N ASN A 40 -10.61 4.10 3.37
CA ASN A 40 -9.21 3.72 3.13
C ASN A 40 -8.74 2.54 3.99
N ARG A 41 -9.62 1.57 4.24
CA ARG A 41 -9.29 0.35 4.97
C ARG A 41 -8.88 -0.72 3.97
N TRP A 42 -7.69 -1.28 4.15
CA TRP A 42 -7.14 -2.31 3.28
C TRP A 42 -7.17 -3.63 4.02
N CYS A 43 -7.78 -4.68 3.45
CA CYS A 43 -7.82 -6.01 4.04
C CYS A 43 -7.52 -7.13 3.03
N ASN A 44 -7.38 -8.36 3.53
CA ASN A 44 -7.23 -9.58 2.75
C ASN A 44 -6.08 -9.54 1.71
N PRO A 45 -4.81 -9.35 2.13
CA PRO A 45 -3.68 -9.39 1.21
C PRO A 45 -3.62 -10.72 0.47
N ARG A 46 -3.48 -10.66 -0.85
CA ARG A 46 -3.17 -11.81 -1.69
C ARG A 46 -1.87 -11.55 -2.44
N PRO A 47 -0.90 -12.49 -2.40
CA PRO A 47 0.31 -12.36 -3.21
C PRO A 47 -0.05 -12.37 -4.69
N VAL A 48 0.61 -11.52 -5.47
CA VAL A 48 0.46 -11.45 -6.94
C VAL A 48 1.82 -11.45 -7.62
N CYS A 49 1.85 -11.76 -8.91
CA CYS A 49 3.05 -11.63 -9.71
C CYS A 49 3.28 -10.16 -10.08
N PHE A 50 4.54 -9.77 -10.28
CA PHE A 50 4.89 -8.42 -10.73
C PHE A 50 4.19 -8.07 -12.06
N ASP A 51 4.06 -9.03 -12.95
CA ASP A 51 3.41 -8.84 -14.27
C ASP A 51 1.90 -8.57 -14.18
N SER A 52 1.27 -8.85 -13.03
CA SER A 52 -0.14 -8.56 -12.78
C SER A 52 -0.37 -7.15 -12.21
N LEU A 53 0.70 -6.39 -11.98
CA LEU A 53 0.63 -5.05 -11.43
C LEU A 53 0.30 -4.02 -12.52
N PRO A 54 -0.44 -2.95 -12.20
CA PRO A 54 -0.52 -1.77 -13.05
C PRO A 54 0.88 -1.25 -13.35
N GLN A 55 1.19 -0.91 -14.60
CA GLN A 55 2.55 -0.45 -14.94
C GLN A 55 2.83 0.96 -14.44
N GLN A 56 1.83 1.83 -14.44
CA GLN A 56 1.88 3.24 -14.03
C GLN A 56 0.81 3.51 -12.97
N GLY A 57 0.73 4.74 -12.44
CA GLY A 57 -0.32 5.11 -11.47
C GLY A 57 0.11 4.96 -10.01
N TRP A 58 1.39 4.75 -9.74
CA TRP A 58 1.85 4.43 -8.39
C TRP A 58 2.19 5.66 -7.55
N PHE A 59 1.87 5.55 -6.27
CA PHE A 59 2.25 6.49 -5.23
C PHE A 59 3.40 5.90 -4.41
N ALA A 60 4.58 6.52 -4.48
CA ALA A 60 5.73 6.13 -3.69
C ALA A 60 5.54 6.48 -2.20
N LYS A 61 6.07 5.63 -1.32
CA LYS A 61 6.12 5.82 0.13
C LYS A 61 7.48 5.39 0.65
N ASP A 62 7.89 5.96 1.79
CA ASP A 62 9.15 5.56 2.44
C ASP A 62 9.02 4.21 3.14
N ARG A 63 7.87 3.93 3.75
CA ARG A 63 7.52 2.65 4.39
C ARG A 63 6.02 2.53 4.62
N PHE A 64 5.54 1.29 4.77
CA PHE A 64 4.23 1.03 5.37
C PHE A 64 4.43 0.78 6.86
N ASP A 65 3.89 1.66 7.72
CA ASP A 65 3.84 1.42 9.16
C ASP A 65 2.76 0.35 9.44
N TRP A 66 3.12 -0.93 9.34
CA TRP A 66 2.24 -2.06 9.63
C TRP A 66 1.78 -2.11 11.10
N ASP A 67 2.57 -1.54 12.02
CA ASP A 67 2.35 -1.60 13.47
C ASP A 67 1.48 -0.47 14.05
N LYS A 68 1.17 0.57 13.27
CA LYS A 68 0.27 1.63 13.77
C LYS A 68 -1.17 1.31 13.44
N ILE A 69 -1.77 0.45 14.27
CA ILE A 69 -3.21 0.48 14.50
C ILE A 69 -3.49 1.88 15.07
N SER A 70 -4.03 2.78 14.25
CA SER A 70 -4.46 4.09 14.68
C SER A 70 -5.61 3.90 15.67
N ILE A 71 -5.29 3.91 16.96
CA ILE A 71 -6.26 4.18 18.02
C ILE A 71 -6.83 5.57 17.68
N PRO A 72 -8.14 5.74 17.45
CA PRO A 72 -8.70 7.07 17.29
C PRO A 72 -8.41 7.83 18.58
N GLN A 73 -7.70 8.95 18.49
CA GLN A 73 -7.61 9.88 19.61
C GLN A 73 -9.02 10.45 19.85
N GLU A 74 -9.75 9.85 20.79
CA GLU A 74 -10.85 10.54 21.44
C GLU A 74 -10.25 11.72 22.22
N LYS A 75 -10.52 12.92 21.71
CA LYS A 75 -10.30 14.16 22.45
C LYS A 75 -11.23 14.17 23.66
N SER A 76 -10.76 13.78 24.84
CA SER A 76 -11.38 14.20 26.09
C SER A 76 -10.88 15.59 26.44
N ILE A 77 -11.76 16.56 26.20
CA ILE A 77 -11.69 17.91 26.77
C ILE A 77 -12.04 17.77 28.25
N VAL A 78 -11.11 18.10 29.14
CA VAL A 78 -11.36 18.58 30.50
C VAL A 78 -10.27 19.55 30.90
#